data_AF-A0A7X3CRB1-F1
#
_entry.id   AF-A0A7X3CRB1-F1
#
_cell.length_a   1.000
_cell.length_b   1.000
_cell.length_c   1.000
_cell.angle_alpha   90.00
_cell.angle_beta   90.00
_cell.angle_gamma   90.00
#
_symmetry.space_group_name_H-M   'P 1'
#
loop_
_entity.id
_entity.type
_entity.pdbx_description
1 polymer ?
#
loop_
_entity_poly.entity_id
_entity_poly.type
_entity_poly.pdbx_seq_one_letter_code
_entity_poly.pdbx_strand_id
1 'polypeptide(L)' 'MAERWKKAFQKNRLPIAKNEDIEFSAELADSDDLEAEERAALADARQEQE' A
#
# COMPACT_ATOMS: atom_id res chain seq x y z
N MET A 1 -16.80 -4.49 -34.56
CA MET A 1 -15.41 -4.71 -34.11
C MET A 1 -15.23 -4.49 -32.59
N ALA A 2 -16.19 -4.89 -31.72
CA ALA A 2 -16.10 -4.61 -30.27
C ALA A 2 -16.21 -5.86 -29.35
N GLU A 3 -16.34 -7.06 -29.91
CA GLU A 3 -16.68 -8.25 -29.10
C GLU A 3 -15.51 -9.22 -28.88
N ARG A 4 -14.37 -9.01 -29.55
CA ARG A 4 -13.23 -9.94 -29.49
C ARG A 4 -12.38 -9.82 -28.22
N TRP A 5 -12.47 -8.69 -27.50
CA TRP A 5 -11.65 -8.41 -26.32
C TRP A 5 -12.33 -8.84 -25.01
N LYS A 6 -13.68 -8.87 -24.98
CA LYS A 6 -14.46 -9.34 -23.81
C LYS A 6 -14.26 -10.84 -23.55
N LYS A 7 -14.05 -11.65 -24.58
CA LYS A 7 -14.00 -13.11 -24.48
C LYS A 7 -12.66 -13.65 -23.93
N ALA A 8 -11.57 -12.90 -24.10
CA ALA A 8 -10.25 -13.27 -23.58
C ALA A 8 -10.10 -12.99 -22.07
N PHE A 9 -10.87 -12.06 -21.51
CA PHE A 9 -10.78 -11.64 -20.10
C PHE A 9 -11.44 -12.63 -19.12
N GLN A 10 -12.28 -13.55 -19.61
CA GLN A 10 -13.07 -14.45 -18.74
C GLN A 10 -12.31 -15.67 -18.21
N LYS A 11 -11.18 -16.05 -18.81
CA LYS A 11 -10.54 -17.35 -18.53
C LYS A 11 -9.45 -17.33 -17.45
N ASN A 12 -8.98 -16.15 -17.03
CA ASN A 12 -7.90 -15.98 -16.06
C ASN A 12 -8.26 -14.95 -14.97
N ARG A 13 -9.46 -15.04 -14.39
CA ARG A 13 -9.82 -14.22 -13.21
C ARG A 13 -9.10 -14.80 -12.00
N LEU A 14 -7.81 -14.47 -11.86
CA LEU A 14 -7.10 -14.63 -10.59
C LEU A 14 -7.94 -13.92 -9.51
N PRO A 15 -8.08 -14.50 -8.31
CA PRO A 15 -8.82 -13.86 -7.24
C PRO A 15 -8.20 -12.49 -6.98
N ILE A 16 -8.98 -11.44 -7.20
CA ILE A 16 -8.62 -10.08 -6.79
C ILE A 16 -8.86 -10.04 -5.29
N ALA A 17 -7.81 -10.30 -4.51
CA ALA A 17 -7.85 -10.08 -3.07
C ALA A 17 -7.89 -8.57 -2.83
N LYS A 18 -8.81 -8.12 -1.98
CA LYS A 18 -8.75 -6.76 -1.44
C LYS A 18 -7.74 -6.82 -0.30
N ASN A 19 -6.65 -6.07 -0.42
CA ASN A 19 -5.76 -5.85 0.71
C ASN A 19 -6.50 -4.89 1.64
N GLU A 20 -6.78 -5.32 2.87
CA GLU A 20 -7.41 -4.46 3.88
C GLU A 20 -6.35 -3.49 4.43
N ASP A 21 -6.79 -2.34 4.93
CA ASP A 21 -5.87 -1.39 5.55
C ASP A 21 -5.29 -2.01 6.82
N ILE A 22 -3.96 -2.11 6.88
CA ILE A 22 -3.24 -2.72 8.00
C ILE A 22 -2.73 -1.59 8.90
N GLU A 23 -3.14 -1.63 10.16
CA GLU A 23 -2.69 -0.69 11.19
C GLU A 23 -1.23 -0.98 11.60
N PHE A 24 -0.49 0.07 11.91
CA PHE A 24 0.87 -0.07 12.42
C PHE A 24 0.90 -0.77 13.78
N SER A 25 1.88 -1.65 13.98
CA SER A 25 2.08 -2.40 15.22
C SER A 25 3.53 -2.28 15.70
N ALA A 26 3.75 -1.46 16.72
CA ALA A 26 5.08 -1.19 17.26
C ALA A 26 5.76 -2.43 17.88
N GLU A 27 4.99 -3.42 18.34
CA GLU A 27 5.54 -4.67 18.91
C GLU A 27 6.07 -5.65 17.85
N LEU A 28 5.61 -5.51 16.61
CA LEU A 28 6.06 -6.29 15.45
C LEU A 28 7.08 -5.54 14.60
N ALA A 29 7.18 -4.22 14.79
CA ALA A 29 8.12 -3.36 14.08
C ALA A 29 9.56 -3.72 14.44
N ASP A 30 10.41 -3.83 13.43
CA ASP A 30 11.85 -3.95 13.64
C ASP A 30 12.52 -2.58 13.78
N SER A 31 13.85 -2.57 13.90
CA SER A 31 14.60 -1.31 14.05
C SER A 31 14.44 -0.37 12.87
N ASP A 32 14.32 -0.93 11.67
CA ASP A 32 14.30 -0.18 10.43
C ASP A 32 12.91 0.44 10.23
N ASP A 33 11.86 -0.29 10.61
CA ASP A 33 10.48 0.21 10.65
C ASP A 33 10.36 1.43 11.58
N LEU A 34 10.95 1.36 12.78
CA LEU A 34 10.92 2.46 13.74
C LEU A 34 11.71 3.69 13.26
N GLU A 35 12.88 3.48 12.64
CA GLU A 35 13.66 4.59 12.06
C GLU A 35 12.91 5.27 10.90
N ALA A 36 12.17 4.48 10.10
CA ALA A 36 11.35 5.00 9.02
C ALA A 36 10.21 5.88 9.54
N GLU A 37 9.51 5.45 10.60
CA GLU A 37 8.48 6.27 11.26
C GLU A 37 9.04 7.59 11.80
N GLU A 38 10.17 7.54 12.50
CA GLU A 38 10.81 8.76 13.05
C GLU A 38 11.21 9.73 11.93
N ARG A 39 11.79 9.21 10.85
CA ARG A 39 12.18 10.03 9.69
C ARG A 39 10.96 10.66 9.00
N ALA A 40 9.85 9.94 8.90
CA ALA A 40 8.60 10.44 8.34
C ALA A 40 8.05 11.59 9.19
N ALA A 41 7.93 11.38 10.51
CA ALA A 41 7.43 12.39 11.44
C ALA A 41 8.27 13.68 11.42
N LEU A 42 9.59 13.57 11.34
CA LEU A 42 10.49 14.73 11.22
C LEU A 42 10.33 15.47 9.88
N ALA A 43 10.05 14.76 8.80
CA ALA A 43 9.81 15.38 7.50
C ALA A 43 8.50 16.16 7.49
N ASP A 44 7.43 15.58 8.02
CA ASP A 44 6.12 16.22 8.15
C ASP A 44 6.21 17.47 9.04
N ALA A 45 6.88 17.36 10.19
CA ALA A 45 7.09 18.49 11.09
C ALA A 45 7.87 19.64 10.42
N ARG A 46 8.78 19.35 9.48
CA ARG A 46 9.42 20.41 8.69
C ARG A 46 8.46 21.05 7.70
N GLN A 47 7.66 20.24 7.00
CA GLN A 47 6.67 20.76 6.03
C GLN A 47 5.59 21.60 6.69
N GLU A 48 5.18 21.28 7.92
CA GLU A 48 4.19 22.09 8.65
C GLU A 48 4.72 23.45 9.10
N GLN A 49 6.04 23.62 9.17
CA GLN A 49 6.71 24.86 9.61
C GLN A 49 7.14 25.75 8.43
N GLU A 50 6.89 25.34 7.19
CA GLU A 50 7.05 26.16 5.97
C GLU A 50 5.78 26.95 5.63
#